data_AF-A0A966R0V3-F1
#
_entry.id   AF-A0A966R0V3-F1
#
_cell.length_a   1.000
_cell.length_b   1.000
_cell.length_c   1.000
_cell.angle_alpha   90.00
_cell.angle_beta   90.00
_cell.angle_gamma   90.00
#
_symmetry.space_group_name_H-M   'P 1'
#
loop_
_entity.id
_entity.type
_entity.pdbx_description
1 polymer ?
#
loop_
_entity_poly.entity_id
_entity_poly.type
_entity_poly.pdbx_seq_one_letter_code
_entity_poly.pdbx_strand_id
1 'polypeptide(L)'
;MISIDKNNLLEDLANNLTTAEIAKKYNCSKRTVFRIKSKLGLSNNPCKRKTTENYKAEIISKQLTILGEYVNSKTKIPHLCLNCNNIWDVIPNDIVGGHGCPVCAKQVFYKYLYIIKLENGLFKVGVTNNPTGRKSLGMKYEILSWLVCTEKSAHEYEKLLLRYVNKYKINTGELADGNTETYFIPEEKEISCY
;
A
#
# COMPACT_ATOMS: atom_id res chain seq x y z
N MET A 1 -50.92 -9.28 -7.15
CA MET A 1 -49.73 -9.60 -6.32
C MET A 1 -50.19 -10.52 -5.21
N ILE A 2 -49.54 -11.67 -5.05
CA ILE A 2 -49.81 -12.57 -3.92
C ILE A 2 -49.00 -12.06 -2.73
N SER A 3 -49.67 -11.85 -1.59
CA SER A 3 -49.01 -11.44 -0.35
C SER A 3 -48.29 -12.64 0.26
N ILE A 4 -46.98 -12.52 0.52
CA ILE A 4 -46.22 -13.50 1.29
C ILE A 4 -46.41 -13.20 2.78
N ASP A 5 -47.16 -14.04 3.48
CA ASP A 5 -47.25 -14.00 4.94
C ASP A 5 -46.21 -14.93 5.60
N LYS A 6 -46.21 -14.94 6.94
CA LYS A 6 -45.26 -15.72 7.76
C LYS A 6 -45.39 -17.23 7.54
N ASN A 7 -46.62 -17.75 7.47
CA ASN A 7 -46.85 -19.19 7.45
C ASN A 7 -46.47 -19.76 6.08
N ASN A 8 -46.86 -19.07 5.01
CA ASN A 8 -46.52 -19.48 3.64
C ASN A 8 -45.01 -19.47 3.40
N LEU A 9 -44.30 -18.46 3.94
CA LEU A 9 -42.85 -18.42 3.82
C LEU A 9 -42.15 -19.53 4.60
N LEU A 10 -42.65 -19.88 5.80
CA LEU A 10 -42.10 -20.97 6.60
C LEU A 10 -42.29 -22.33 5.91
N GLU A 11 -43.46 -22.55 5.32
CA GLU A 11 -43.76 -23.76 4.54
C GLU A 11 -42.85 -23.88 3.30
N ASP A 12 -42.68 -22.80 2.56
CA ASP A 12 -41.79 -22.77 1.40
C ASP A 12 -40.33 -23.06 1.77
N LEU A 13 -39.87 -22.54 2.92
CA LEU A 13 -38.53 -22.83 3.43
C LEU A 13 -38.40 -24.27 3.93
N ALA A 14 -39.44 -24.82 4.57
CA ALA A 14 -39.48 -26.22 5.00
C ALA A 14 -39.41 -27.19 3.82
N ASN A 15 -39.95 -26.78 2.67
CA ASN A 15 -39.85 -27.49 1.40
C ASN A 15 -38.51 -27.26 0.67
N ASN A 16 -37.51 -26.67 1.34
CA ASN A 16 -36.19 -26.35 0.80
C ASN A 16 -36.19 -25.41 -0.42
N LEU A 17 -37.24 -24.60 -0.64
CA LEU A 17 -37.21 -23.61 -1.72
C LEU A 17 -36.16 -22.53 -1.42
N THR A 18 -35.38 -22.22 -2.44
CA THR A 18 -34.41 -21.12 -2.43
C THR A 18 -35.13 -19.77 -2.44
N THR A 19 -34.44 -18.73 -1.98
CA THR A 19 -34.93 -17.34 -2.01
C THR A 19 -35.29 -16.88 -3.44
N ALA A 20 -34.67 -17.46 -4.47
CA ALA A 20 -34.95 -17.16 -5.87
C ALA A 20 -36.25 -17.83 -6.36
N GLU A 21 -36.49 -19.07 -5.96
CA GLU A 21 -37.71 -19.82 -6.29
C GLU A 21 -38.93 -19.20 -5.60
N ILE A 22 -38.79 -18.82 -4.32
CA ILE A 22 -39.82 -18.09 -3.58
C ILE A 22 -40.13 -16.76 -4.28
N ALA A 23 -39.10 -16.00 -4.67
CA ALA A 23 -39.28 -14.73 -5.37
C ALA A 23 -40.08 -14.92 -6.68
N LYS A 24 -39.79 -16.00 -7.43
CA LYS A 24 -40.52 -16.37 -8.64
C LYS A 24 -41.97 -16.78 -8.34
N LYS A 25 -42.21 -17.62 -7.33
CA LYS A 25 -43.53 -18.11 -6.91
C LYS A 25 -44.51 -16.97 -6.61
N TYR A 26 -44.05 -15.95 -5.90
CA TYR A 26 -44.91 -14.81 -5.50
C TYR A 26 -44.78 -13.58 -6.41
N ASN A 27 -44.10 -13.71 -7.55
CA ASN A 27 -43.85 -12.62 -8.49
C ASN A 27 -43.30 -11.35 -7.79
N CYS A 28 -42.21 -11.50 -7.05
CA CYS A 28 -41.57 -10.41 -6.29
C CYS A 28 -40.05 -10.44 -6.39
N SER A 29 -39.38 -9.39 -5.91
CA SER A 29 -37.91 -9.35 -5.91
C SER A 29 -37.30 -10.24 -4.84
N LYS A 30 -36.10 -10.78 -5.08
CA LYS A 30 -35.31 -11.48 -4.04
C LYS A 30 -35.09 -10.62 -2.78
N ARG A 31 -35.01 -9.29 -2.96
CA ARG A 31 -34.89 -8.31 -1.87
C ARG A 31 -36.15 -8.25 -1.00
N THR A 32 -37.32 -8.39 -1.60
CA THR A 32 -38.61 -8.48 -0.89
C THR A 32 -38.62 -9.70 0.03
N VAL A 33 -38.25 -10.87 -0.49
CA VAL A 33 -38.16 -12.12 0.29
C VAL A 33 -37.13 -11.98 1.43
N PHE A 34 -35.96 -11.40 1.15
CA PHE A 34 -34.93 -11.16 2.17
C PHE A 34 -35.42 -10.25 3.31
N ARG A 35 -36.16 -9.18 2.98
CA ARG A 35 -36.73 -8.26 3.97
C ARG A 35 -37.76 -8.97 4.88
N ILE A 36 -38.60 -9.84 4.31
CA ILE A 36 -39.57 -10.62 5.08
C ILE A 36 -38.85 -11.63 5.98
N LYS A 37 -37.86 -12.36 5.46
CA LYS A 37 -36.98 -13.23 6.28
C LYS A 37 -36.35 -12.49 7.46
N SER A 38 -35.81 -11.30 7.21
CA SER A 38 -35.20 -10.45 8.25
C SER A 38 -36.21 -10.00 9.30
N LYS A 39 -37.41 -9.57 8.91
CA LYS A 39 -38.51 -9.22 9.85
C LYS A 39 -38.98 -10.39 10.70
N LEU A 40 -38.89 -11.62 10.17
CA LEU A 40 -39.29 -12.84 10.86
C LEU A 40 -38.15 -13.51 11.63
N GLY A 41 -36.94 -12.93 11.64
CA GLY A 41 -35.76 -13.50 12.31
C GLY A 41 -35.15 -14.73 11.62
N LEU A 42 -35.54 -15.02 10.37
CA LEU A 42 -35.12 -16.19 9.59
C LEU A 42 -33.89 -15.93 8.69
N SER A 43 -33.14 -14.85 8.95
CA SER A 43 -31.93 -14.54 8.17
C SER A 43 -30.70 -15.26 8.75
N ASN A 44 -30.13 -16.20 7.98
CA ASN A 44 -28.93 -16.96 8.37
C ASN A 44 -27.61 -16.17 8.31
N ASN A 45 -27.66 -14.83 8.21
CA ASN A 45 -26.47 -13.99 8.25
C ASN A 45 -26.65 -12.91 9.32
N PRO A 46 -26.27 -13.18 10.59
CA PRO A 46 -26.14 -12.10 11.55
C PRO A 46 -25.07 -11.14 11.00
N CYS A 47 -25.40 -9.86 10.87
CA CYS A 47 -24.38 -8.81 10.76
C CYS A 47 -23.59 -8.82 12.07
N LYS A 48 -22.62 -9.73 12.20
CA LYS A 48 -21.75 -9.80 13.36
C LYS A 48 -20.96 -8.52 13.38
N ARG A 49 -21.24 -7.67 14.36
CA ARG A 49 -20.38 -6.51 14.64
C ARG A 49 -19.00 -7.06 14.97
N LYS A 50 -17.97 -6.50 14.35
CA LYS A 50 -16.58 -6.82 14.66
C LYS A 50 -16.34 -6.52 16.14
N THR A 51 -15.77 -7.49 16.86
CA THR A 51 -15.36 -7.33 18.26
C THR A 51 -13.93 -6.79 18.34
N THR A 52 -13.50 -6.38 19.53
CA THR A 52 -12.12 -5.95 19.79
C THR A 52 -11.12 -7.06 19.47
N GLU A 53 -11.44 -8.32 19.76
CA GLU A 53 -10.58 -9.48 19.50
C GLU A 53 -10.40 -9.71 18.00
N ASN A 54 -11.49 -9.63 17.23
CA ASN A 54 -11.43 -9.75 15.78
C ASN A 54 -10.60 -8.61 15.16
N TYR A 55 -10.73 -7.39 15.70
CA TYR A 55 -9.89 -6.28 15.26
C TYR A 55 -8.40 -6.49 15.59
N LYS A 56 -8.09 -6.92 16.83
CA LYS A 56 -6.72 -7.27 17.25
C LYS A 56 -6.09 -8.33 16.34
N ALA A 57 -6.84 -9.37 15.98
CA ALA A 57 -6.37 -10.43 15.09
C ALA A 57 -6.02 -9.93 13.69
N GLU A 58 -6.76 -8.97 13.14
CA GLU A 58 -6.51 -8.41 11.81
C GLU A 58 -5.26 -7.55 11.71
N ILE A 59 -4.86 -6.91 12.81
CA ILE A 59 -3.74 -5.96 12.80
C ILE A 59 -2.47 -6.51 13.45
N ILE A 60 -2.45 -7.79 13.83
CA ILE A 60 -1.33 -8.43 14.53
C ILE A 60 -0.01 -8.31 13.75
N SER A 61 -0.07 -8.29 12.42
CA SER A 61 1.10 -8.15 11.53
C SER A 61 1.61 -6.71 11.40
N LYS A 62 0.87 -5.70 11.88
CA LYS A 62 1.18 -4.27 11.63
C LYS A 62 2.10 -3.64 12.67
N GLN A 63 2.66 -4.43 13.61
CA GLN A 63 3.54 -3.94 14.70
C GLN A 63 2.88 -2.82 15.53
N LEU A 64 1.58 -2.98 15.82
CA LEU A 64 0.78 -2.06 16.63
C LEU A 64 0.19 -2.77 17.84
N THR A 65 -0.02 -2.03 18.93
CA THR A 65 -0.83 -2.46 20.08
C THR A 65 -2.01 -1.53 20.24
N ILE A 66 -3.21 -2.09 20.40
CA ILE A 66 -4.43 -1.33 20.68
C ILE A 66 -4.50 -1.05 22.18
N LEU A 67 -4.66 0.22 22.55
CA LEU A 67 -4.76 0.64 23.95
C LEU A 67 -6.21 0.91 24.39
N GLY A 68 -7.13 1.11 23.43
CA GLY A 68 -8.55 1.37 23.69
C GLY A 68 -9.48 0.22 23.30
N GLU A 69 -10.77 0.36 23.60
CA GLU A 69 -11.79 -0.60 23.18
C GLU A 69 -12.27 -0.31 21.75
N TYR A 70 -12.39 -1.34 20.91
CA TYR A 70 -12.95 -1.17 19.57
C TYR A 70 -14.47 -0.96 19.67
N VAL A 71 -14.93 0.22 19.26
CA VAL A 71 -16.37 0.55 19.24
C VAL A 71 -16.97 0.23 17.87
N ASN A 72 -16.34 0.71 16.80
CA ASN A 72 -16.70 0.46 15.41
C ASN A 72 -15.53 0.86 14.50
N SER A 73 -15.69 0.69 13.19
CA SER A 73 -14.60 0.93 12.24
C SER A 73 -14.27 2.41 12.03
N LYS A 74 -15.11 3.34 12.50
CA LYS A 74 -15.02 4.80 12.27
C LYS A 74 -14.68 5.60 13.53
N THR A 75 -14.82 5.02 14.72
CA THR A 75 -14.48 5.67 15.99
C THR A 75 -12.98 5.58 16.21
N LYS A 76 -12.34 6.74 16.42
CA LYS A 76 -10.91 6.79 16.75
C LYS A 76 -10.64 6.11 18.09
N ILE A 77 -9.56 5.35 18.15
CA ILE A 77 -9.08 4.72 19.38
C ILE A 77 -7.54 4.81 19.44
N PRO A 78 -6.95 4.84 20.64
CA PRO A 78 -5.51 4.97 20.80
C PRO A 78 -4.78 3.68 20.41
N HIS A 79 -3.73 3.84 19.60
CA HIS A 79 -2.81 2.77 19.22
C HIS A 79 -1.39 3.16 19.59
N LEU A 80 -0.61 2.17 20.05
CA LEU A 80 0.83 2.26 20.28
C LEU A 80 1.57 1.66 19.08
N CYS A 81 2.53 2.38 18.52
CA CYS A 81 3.46 1.84 17.54
C CYS A 81 4.61 1.13 18.25
N LEU A 82 4.83 -0.14 17.96
CA LEU A 82 5.93 -0.90 18.57
C LEU A 82 7.31 -0.53 18.02
N ASN A 83 7.38 0.21 16.90
CA ASN A 83 8.66 0.62 16.29
C ASN A 83 9.22 1.91 16.87
N CYS A 84 8.35 2.86 17.24
CA CYS A 84 8.77 4.19 17.70
C CYS A 84 8.13 4.61 19.02
N ASN A 85 7.33 3.74 19.66
CA ASN A 85 6.60 4.00 20.91
C ASN A 85 5.64 5.20 20.88
N ASN A 86 5.31 5.72 19.69
CA ASN A 86 4.32 6.77 19.56
C ASN A 86 2.91 6.23 19.85
N ILE A 87 2.14 6.97 20.65
CA ILE A 87 0.72 6.72 20.89
C ILE A 87 -0.08 7.77 20.13
N TRP A 88 -1.08 7.35 19.36
CA TRP A 88 -1.97 8.28 18.67
C TRP A 88 -3.36 7.70 18.46
N ASP A 89 -4.35 8.58 18.35
CA ASP A 89 -5.72 8.24 18.01
C ASP A 89 -5.90 8.08 16.50
N VAL A 90 -6.41 6.92 16.09
CA VAL A 90 -6.64 6.60 14.68
C VAL A 90 -7.89 5.76 14.52
N ILE A 91 -8.52 5.91 13.37
CA ILE A 91 -9.71 5.16 12.98
C ILE A 91 -9.27 3.72 12.63
N PRO A 92 -9.88 2.67 13.21
CA PRO A 92 -9.53 1.29 12.91
C PRO A 92 -9.55 0.94 11.42
N ASN A 93 -10.51 1.51 10.66
CA ASN A 93 -10.58 1.31 9.21
C ASN A 93 -9.34 1.83 8.47
N ASP A 94 -8.70 2.89 8.94
CA ASP A 94 -7.49 3.44 8.32
C ASP A 94 -6.31 2.49 8.53
N ILE A 95 -6.18 1.93 9.74
CA ILE A 95 -5.15 0.92 10.04
C ILE A 95 -5.32 -0.33 9.17
N VAL A 96 -6.56 -0.85 9.07
CA VAL A 96 -6.87 -1.98 8.18
C VAL A 96 -6.55 -1.63 6.73
N GLY A 97 -6.91 -0.41 6.30
CA GLY A 97 -6.67 0.12 4.96
C GLY A 97 -5.20 0.35 4.59
N GLY A 98 -4.27 0.17 5.53
CA GLY A 98 -2.82 0.24 5.27
C GLY A 98 -2.14 1.50 5.81
N HIS A 99 -2.89 2.42 6.42
CA HIS A 99 -2.28 3.55 7.13
C HIS A 99 -1.55 3.06 8.39
N GLY A 100 -0.44 3.72 8.71
CA GLY A 100 0.45 3.34 9.81
C GLY A 100 0.76 4.49 10.75
N CYS A 101 1.82 4.33 11.54
CA CYS A 101 2.24 5.36 12.48
C CYS A 101 2.66 6.65 11.76
N PRO A 102 2.09 7.81 12.12
CA PRO A 102 2.44 9.08 11.48
C PRO A 102 3.89 9.51 11.79
N VAL A 103 4.46 9.07 12.91
CA VAL A 103 5.87 9.33 13.24
C VAL A 103 6.77 8.50 12.35
N CYS A 104 6.54 7.20 12.22
CA CYS A 104 7.30 6.35 11.30
C CYS A 104 7.15 6.78 9.84
N ALA A 105 5.95 7.19 9.43
CA ALA A 105 5.72 7.71 8.08
C ALA A 105 6.48 9.03 7.80
N LYS A 106 6.82 9.78 8.86
CA LYS A 106 7.62 11.02 8.79
C LYS A 106 9.11 10.80 9.05
N GLN A 107 9.54 9.58 9.42
CA GLN A 107 10.97 9.31 9.57
C GLN A 107 11.66 9.50 8.21
N VAL A 108 12.84 10.12 8.26
CA VAL A 108 13.58 10.56 7.08
C VAL A 108 13.85 9.34 6.21
N PHE A 109 13.20 9.26 5.05
CA PHE A 109 13.58 8.29 4.03
C PHE A 109 14.96 8.69 3.52
N TYR A 110 15.98 7.94 3.94
CA TYR A 110 17.30 8.10 3.35
C TYR A 110 17.22 7.73 1.87
N LYS A 111 17.63 8.66 1.03
CA LYS A 111 17.84 8.42 -0.39
C LYS A 111 19.33 8.20 -0.60
N TYR A 112 19.67 7.36 -1.56
CA TYR A 112 21.04 7.03 -1.91
C TYR A 112 21.31 7.65 -3.26
N LEU A 113 22.20 8.62 -3.28
CA LEU A 113 22.80 9.08 -4.52
C LEU A 113 23.91 8.10 -4.90
N TYR A 114 24.03 7.81 -6.20
CA TYR A 114 25.05 6.89 -6.68
C TYR A 114 25.64 7.33 -8.00
N ILE A 115 26.85 6.84 -8.25
CA ILE A 115 27.53 6.92 -9.54
C ILE A 115 28.00 5.50 -9.89
N ILE A 116 27.62 5.04 -11.08
CA ILE A 116 28.11 3.77 -11.63
C ILE A 116 28.80 3.99 -12.97
N LYS A 117 29.80 3.16 -13.27
CA LYS A 117 30.46 3.06 -14.58
C LYS A 117 29.97 1.80 -15.27
N LEU A 118 29.42 1.94 -16.47
CA LEU A 118 28.96 0.87 -17.32
C LEU A 118 30.16 0.27 -18.07
N GLU A 119 30.04 -0.99 -18.49
CA GLU A 119 31.10 -1.71 -19.23
C GLU A 119 31.49 -1.02 -20.55
N ASN A 120 30.56 -0.31 -21.20
CA ASN A 120 30.82 0.51 -22.39
C ASN A 120 31.49 1.87 -22.09
N GLY A 121 31.90 2.12 -20.84
CA GLY A 121 32.60 3.34 -20.41
C GLY A 121 31.68 4.52 -20.07
N LEU A 122 30.36 4.37 -20.21
CA LEU A 122 29.40 5.41 -19.84
C LEU A 122 29.13 5.44 -18.34
N PHE A 123 28.73 6.59 -17.83
CA PHE A 123 28.41 6.79 -16.43
C PHE A 123 26.90 6.94 -16.26
N LYS A 124 26.37 6.38 -15.18
CA LYS A 124 24.99 6.62 -14.76
C LYS A 124 24.98 7.17 -13.35
N VAL A 125 24.27 8.29 -13.19
CA VAL A 125 24.05 8.95 -11.91
C VAL A 125 22.56 8.87 -11.61
N GLY A 126 22.21 8.59 -10.36
CA GLY A 126 20.80 8.57 -9.98
C GLY A 126 20.60 8.58 -8.47
N VAL A 127 19.33 8.72 -8.08
CA VAL A 127 18.89 8.67 -6.68
C VAL A 127 17.95 7.48 -6.50
N THR A 128 18.14 6.70 -5.44
CA THR A 128 17.24 5.59 -5.11
C THR A 128 16.86 5.60 -3.64
N ASN A 129 15.63 5.19 -3.33
CA ASN A 129 15.19 4.89 -1.96
C ASN A 129 15.44 3.42 -1.58
N ASN A 130 15.95 2.61 -2.51
CA ASN A 130 16.23 1.19 -2.35
C ASN A 130 17.56 0.83 -3.04
N PRO A 131 18.70 0.93 -2.34
CA PRO A 131 20.02 0.70 -2.92
C PRO A 131 20.27 -0.78 -3.23
N THR A 132 19.58 -1.70 -2.54
CA THR A 132 19.73 -3.16 -2.72
C THR A 132 18.81 -3.72 -3.80
N GLY A 133 17.69 -3.06 -4.09
CA GLY A 133 16.69 -3.50 -5.07
C GLY A 133 16.89 -2.99 -6.50
N ARG A 134 18.10 -2.55 -6.88
CA ARG A 134 18.32 -2.04 -8.23
C ARG A 134 18.19 -3.19 -9.24
N LYS A 135 17.22 -3.07 -10.16
CA LYS A 135 16.97 -4.05 -11.24
C LYS A 135 18.23 -4.19 -12.12
N SER A 136 18.43 -5.38 -12.68
CA SER A 136 19.45 -5.61 -13.72
C SER A 136 19.27 -4.59 -14.84
N LEU A 137 20.31 -3.78 -15.09
CA LEU A 137 20.33 -2.79 -16.17
C LEU A 137 20.45 -3.42 -17.56
N GLY A 138 20.60 -4.75 -17.64
CA GLY A 138 20.90 -5.48 -18.87
C GLY A 138 22.37 -5.40 -19.30
N MET A 139 23.22 -4.70 -18.53
CA MET A 139 24.64 -4.48 -18.78
C MET A 139 25.43 -4.58 -17.47
N LYS A 140 26.68 -5.05 -17.54
CA LYS A 140 27.57 -5.05 -16.36
C LYS A 140 27.96 -3.62 -16.00
N TYR A 141 28.17 -3.39 -14.71
CA TYR A 141 28.56 -2.09 -14.18
C TYR A 141 29.41 -2.24 -12.92
N GLU A 142 30.22 -1.21 -12.67
CA GLU A 142 30.98 -1.00 -11.45
C GLU A 142 30.34 0.16 -10.67
N ILE A 143 30.25 0.02 -9.35
CA ILE A 143 29.78 1.10 -8.49
C ILE A 143 30.98 1.93 -8.03
N LEU A 144 31.00 3.22 -8.42
CA LEU A 144 32.09 4.13 -8.07
C LEU A 144 31.84 4.83 -6.74
N SER A 145 30.59 5.22 -6.45
CA SER A 145 30.28 5.96 -5.23
C SER A 145 28.83 5.80 -4.78
N TRP A 146 28.63 5.83 -3.46
CA TRP A 146 27.34 5.94 -2.78
C TRP A 146 27.40 7.07 -1.76
N LEU A 147 26.36 7.90 -1.74
CA LEU A 147 26.15 8.88 -0.68
C LEU A 147 24.76 8.70 -0.07
N VAL A 148 24.72 8.54 1.26
CA VAL A 148 23.47 8.52 2.02
C VAL A 148 23.01 9.95 2.22
N CYS A 149 21.82 10.25 1.72
CA CYS A 149 21.23 11.57 1.73
C CYS A 149 19.91 11.55 2.51
N THR A 150 19.63 12.63 3.23
CA THR A 150 18.24 12.94 3.60
C THR A 150 17.45 13.31 2.35
N GLU A 151 16.11 13.28 2.40
CA GLU A 151 15.30 13.65 1.24
C GLU A 151 15.60 15.06 0.71
N LYS A 152 15.73 16.05 1.61
CA LYS A 152 16.02 17.44 1.23
C LYS A 152 17.39 17.57 0.56
N SER A 153 18.42 16.93 1.14
CA SER A 153 19.78 16.99 0.60
C SER A 153 19.92 16.21 -0.71
N ALA A 154 19.21 15.09 -0.88
CA ALA A 154 19.25 14.29 -2.10
C ALA A 154 18.82 15.11 -3.33
N HIS A 155 17.74 15.88 -3.20
CA HIS A 155 17.25 16.76 -4.27
C HIS A 155 18.24 17.87 -4.64
N GLU A 156 18.91 18.43 -3.64
CA GLU A 156 19.93 19.46 -3.85
C GLU A 156 21.16 18.89 -4.56
N TYR A 157 21.66 17.73 -4.11
CA TYR A 157 22.80 17.05 -4.74
C TYR A 157 22.48 16.58 -6.16
N GLU A 158 21.30 16.00 -6.39
CA GLU A 158 20.85 15.61 -7.71
C GLU A 158 20.83 16.81 -8.67
N LYS A 159 20.26 17.94 -8.25
CA LYS A 159 20.27 19.17 -9.06
C LYS A 159 21.68 19.66 -9.37
N LEU A 160 22.57 19.64 -8.39
CA LEU A 160 23.95 20.08 -8.57
C LEU A 160 24.69 19.17 -9.57
N LEU A 161 24.53 17.86 -9.42
CA LEU A 161 25.12 16.87 -10.33
C LEU A 161 24.57 17.02 -11.73
N LEU A 162 23.25 17.06 -11.91
CA LEU A 162 22.62 17.25 -13.21
C LEU A 162 23.11 18.53 -13.89
N ARG A 163 23.28 19.64 -13.15
CA ARG A 163 23.90 20.87 -13.70
C ARG A 163 25.31 20.64 -14.23
N TYR A 164 26.11 19.82 -13.54
CA TYR A 164 27.48 19.51 -13.94
C TYR A 164 27.53 18.54 -15.14
N VAL A 165 26.74 17.46 -15.10
CA VAL A 165 26.81 16.35 -16.06
C VAL A 165 25.91 16.51 -17.28
N ASN A 166 24.88 17.38 -17.26
CA ASN A 166 23.93 17.49 -18.38
C ASN A 166 24.57 17.84 -19.72
N LYS A 167 25.70 18.56 -19.73
CA LYS A 167 26.46 18.86 -20.96
C LYS A 167 27.10 17.61 -21.60
N TYR A 168 27.16 16.52 -20.86
CA TYR A 168 27.72 15.23 -21.24
C TYR A 168 26.63 14.15 -21.43
N LYS A 169 25.35 14.54 -21.41
CA LYS A 169 24.22 13.61 -21.46
C LYS A 169 24.14 12.93 -22.81
N ILE A 170 23.99 11.61 -22.78
CA ILE A 170 23.77 10.76 -23.95
C ILE A 170 22.49 9.97 -23.69
N ASN A 171 21.73 9.69 -24.74
CA ASN A 171 20.66 8.70 -24.67
C ASN A 171 21.13 7.48 -25.47
N THR A 172 21.37 6.37 -24.78
CA THR A 172 21.97 5.18 -25.39
C THR A 172 20.92 4.28 -26.05
N GLY A 173 19.74 4.15 -25.45
CA GLY A 173 18.74 3.15 -25.84
C GLY A 173 19.17 1.70 -25.57
N GLU A 174 20.33 1.49 -24.95
CA GLU A 174 20.96 0.19 -24.74
C GLU A 174 20.61 -0.44 -23.38
N LEU A 175 20.14 0.36 -22.41
CA LEU A 175 19.77 -0.12 -21.09
C LEU A 175 18.30 -0.56 -21.06
N ALA A 176 17.98 -1.53 -20.21
CA ALA A 176 16.61 -1.94 -19.97
C ALA A 176 15.74 -0.81 -19.35
N ASP A 177 16.37 0.10 -18.59
CA ASP A 177 15.74 1.27 -18.00
C ASP A 177 16.77 2.38 -17.73
N GLY A 178 16.33 3.63 -17.64
CA GLY A 178 17.18 4.75 -17.21
C GLY A 178 18.16 5.26 -18.27
N ASN A 179 17.85 5.07 -19.56
CA ASN A 179 18.63 5.56 -20.71
C ASN A 179 18.75 7.09 -20.78
N THR A 180 17.88 7.84 -20.09
CA THR A 180 17.87 9.30 -20.05
C THR A 180 18.79 9.89 -18.99
N GLU A 181 19.52 9.05 -18.26
CA GLU A 181 20.39 9.44 -17.14
C GLU A 181 21.81 8.86 -17.32
N THR A 182 22.24 8.70 -18.57
CA THR A 182 23.59 8.26 -18.92
C THR A 182 24.42 9.41 -19.47
N TYR A 183 25.72 9.39 -19.17
CA TYR A 183 26.63 10.50 -19.42
C TYR A 183 28.00 9.97 -19.89
N PHE A 184 28.62 10.66 -20.84
CA PHE A 184 30.01 10.42 -21.22
C PHE A 184 30.91 11.43 -20.52
N ILE A 185 31.54 11.02 -19.41
CA ILE A 185 32.41 11.87 -18.61
C ILE A 185 33.86 11.62 -19.06
N PRO A 186 34.57 12.60 -19.65
CA PRO A 186 35.96 12.42 -20.07
C PRO A 186 36.87 12.13 -18.87
N GLU A 187 37.81 11.18 -19.03
CA GLU A 187 38.69 10.68 -17.95
C GLU A 187 39.57 11.76 -17.30
N GLU A 188 39.84 12.87 -17.98
CA GLU A 188 40.64 14.00 -17.46
C GLU A 188 39.92 14.83 -16.37
N LYS A 189 38.70 14.46 -15.99
CA LYS A 189 37.88 15.17 -14.98
C LYS A 189 37.34 14.22 -13.92
N GLU A 190 38.22 13.46 -13.28
CA GLU A 190 37.87 12.74 -12.05
C GLU A 190 37.16 13.70 -11.09
N ILE A 191 35.89 13.40 -10.80
CA ILE A 191 35.13 14.09 -9.77
C ILE A 191 35.66 13.53 -8.44
N SER A 192 36.73 14.13 -7.91
CA SER A 192 37.15 13.86 -6.55
C SER A 192 36.13 14.53 -5.62
N CYS A 193 35.19 13.75 -5.10
CA CYS A 193 34.37 14.18 -3.98
C CYS A 193 35.25 14.16 -2.72
N TYR A 194 35.71 15.32 -2.28
CA TYR A 194 36.22 15.53 -0.91
C TYR A 194 35.05 15.81 0.04
#